data_AF-A0A1T4X3A6-F1
#
_entry.id   AF-A0A1T4X3A6-F1
#
_cell.length_a   1.000
_cell.length_b   1.000
_cell.length_c   1.000
_cell.angle_alpha   90.00
_cell.angle_beta   90.00
_cell.angle_gamma   90.00
#
_symmetry.space_group_name_H-M   'P 1'
#
loop_
_entity.id
_entity.type
_entity.pdbx_description
1 polymer ?
#
loop_
_entity_poly.entity_id
_entity_poly.type
_entity_poly.pdbx_seq_one_letter_code
_entity_poly.pdbx_strand_id
1 'polypeptide(L)'
;MKRTLMSWDEWMRRRFRMYIWKQWKKPKTKVANLRKLGILADKAYQWGNSRLGYWRIAGSPVLQHSISNEKLAAAGYFSILNYFESLHLCG
;
A
#
# COMPACT_ATOMS: atom_id res chain seq x y z
N MET A 1 -18.51 7.81 14.39
CA MET A 1 -18.14 8.09 12.98
C MET A 1 -16.67 7.80 12.69
N LYS A 2 -15.72 8.36 13.46
CA LYS A 2 -14.27 8.18 13.26
C LYS A 2 -13.81 6.72 13.13
N ARG A 3 -14.29 5.81 13.99
CA ARG A 3 -13.97 4.36 13.92
C ARG A 3 -14.38 3.70 12.60
N THR A 4 -15.56 4.05 12.08
CA THR A 4 -16.04 3.54 10.78
C THR A 4 -15.16 4.05 9.63
N LEU A 5 -14.81 5.34 9.66
CA LEU A 5 -13.94 5.95 8.66
C LEU A 5 -12.52 5.37 8.68
N MET A 6 -11.97 5.06 9.86
CA MET A 6 -10.70 4.36 10.00
C MET A 6 -10.72 3.00 9.28
N SER A 7 -11.76 2.18 9.52
CA SER A 7 -11.89 0.88 8.85
C SER A 7 -12.00 1.00 7.33
N TRP A 8 -12.73 2.00 6.85
CA TRP A 8 -12.86 2.27 5.41
C TRP A 8 -11.54 2.75 4.79
N ASP A 9 -10.81 3.61 5.49
CA ASP A 9 -9.51 4.10 5.05
C ASP A 9 -8.48 2.97 4.98
N GLU A 10 -8.44 2.08 5.98
CA GLU A 10 -7.60 0.88 5.96
C GLU A 10 -7.91 -0.03 4.77
N TRP A 11 -9.19 -0.28 4.51
CA TRP A 11 -9.63 -1.07 3.36
C TRP A 11 -9.21 -0.41 2.04
N MET A 12 -9.39 0.91 1.92
CA MET A 12 -9.05 1.68 0.73
C MET A 12 -7.53 1.67 0.49
N ARG A 13 -6.70 1.85 1.52
CA ARG A 13 -5.23 1.76 1.41
C ARG A 13 -4.78 0.37 0.97
N ARG A 14 -5.39 -0.70 1.50
CA ARG A 14 -5.13 -2.06 1.01
C ARG A 14 -5.51 -2.20 -0.47
N ARG A 15 -6.61 -1.60 -0.90
CA ARG A 15 -7.03 -1.59 -2.30
C ARG A 15 -6.03 -0.86 -3.20
N PHE A 16 -5.48 0.28 -2.77
CA PHE A 16 -4.41 0.96 -3.52
C PHE A 16 -3.16 0.09 -3.66
N ARG A 17 -2.68 -0.53 -2.57
CA ARG A 17 -1.56 -1.48 -2.63
C ARG A 17 -1.80 -2.61 -3.62
N MET A 18 -3.02 -3.16 -3.63
CA MET A 18 -3.41 -4.18 -4.59
C MET A 18 -3.32 -3.70 -6.04
N TYR A 19 -3.81 -2.48 -6.32
CA TYR A 19 -3.73 -1.90 -7.66
C TYR A 19 -2.29 -1.61 -8.09
N ILE A 20 -1.47 -1.04 -7.21
CA ILE A 20 -0.04 -0.81 -7.46
C ILE A 20 0.65 -2.14 -7.79
N TRP A 21 0.40 -3.18 -6.99
CA TRP A 21 0.96 -4.51 -7.23
C TRP A 21 0.51 -5.13 -8.55
N LYS A 22 -0.76 -4.90 -8.94
CA LYS A 22 -1.32 -5.33 -10.23
C LYS A 22 -0.69 -4.57 -11.41
N GLN A 23 -0.40 -3.27 -11.24
CA GLN A 23 0.30 -2.46 -12.24
C GLN A 23 1.73 -2.97 -12.48
N TRP A 24 2.40 -3.50 -11.46
CA TRP A 24 3.71 -4.15 -11.59
C TRP A 24 3.61 -5.57 -12.21
N LYS A 25 2.86 -5.72 -13.31
CA LYS A 25 2.45 -6.99 -13.94
C LYS A 25 3.55 -8.06 -14.00
N LYS A 26 4.79 -7.70 -14.31
CA LYS A 26 5.93 -8.63 -14.48
C LYS A 26 6.69 -8.83 -13.16
N PRO A 27 7.11 -10.07 -12.81
CA PRO A 27 7.92 -10.33 -11.61
C PRO A 27 9.19 -9.47 -11.53
N LYS A 28 9.91 -9.31 -12.65
CA LYS A 28 11.09 -8.45 -12.73
C LYS A 28 10.79 -7.00 -12.30
N THR A 29 9.64 -6.46 -12.71
CA THR A 29 9.18 -5.12 -12.33
C THR A 29 8.87 -5.03 -10.83
N LYS A 30 8.22 -6.06 -10.26
CA LYS A 30 7.95 -6.12 -8.82
C LYS A 30 9.24 -6.10 -8.01
N VAL A 31 10.20 -6.95 -8.36
CA VAL A 31 11.51 -7.00 -7.68
C VAL A 31 12.22 -5.65 -7.78
N ALA A 32 12.28 -5.04 -8.97
CA ALA A 32 12.92 -3.75 -9.16
C ALA A 32 12.26 -2.63 -8.33
N ASN A 33 10.93 -2.57 -8.32
CA ASN A 33 10.20 -1.55 -7.56
C ASN A 33 10.31 -1.78 -6.04
N LEU A 34 10.29 -3.03 -5.56
CA LEU A 34 10.55 -3.33 -4.15
C LEU A 34 11.95 -2.87 -3.72
N ARG A 35 12.97 -3.08 -4.56
CA ARG A 35 14.33 -2.58 -4.29
C ARG A 35 14.37 -1.05 -4.23
N LYS A 36 13.71 -0.36 -5.17
CA LYS A 36 13.57 1.12 -5.15
C LYS A 36 12.87 1.62 -3.88
N LEU A 37 11.97 0.83 -3.31
CA LEU A 37 11.28 1.12 -2.06
C LEU A 37 12.11 0.79 -0.80
N GLY A 38 13.37 0.35 -0.95
CA GLY A 38 14.30 0.09 0.16
C GLY A 38 14.28 -1.35 0.67
N ILE A 39 13.63 -2.29 -0.02
CA ILE A 39 13.61 -3.70 0.38
C ILE A 39 14.92 -4.38 -0.05
N LEU A 40 15.55 -5.09 0.89
CA LEU A 40 16.74 -5.91 0.65
C LEU A 40 16.56 -6.82 -0.57
N ALA A 41 17.63 -6.99 -1.37
CA ALA A 41 17.56 -7.67 -2.66
C ALA A 41 16.96 -9.09 -2.58
N ASP A 42 17.38 -9.89 -1.60
CA ASP A 42 16.92 -11.27 -1.42
C ASP A 42 15.43 -11.33 -1.09
N LYS A 43 14.98 -10.46 -0.18
CA LYS A 43 13.56 -10.31 0.16
C LYS A 43 12.79 -9.82 -1.07
N ALA A 44 13.25 -8.78 -1.75
CA ALA A 44 12.59 -8.26 -2.95
C ALA A 44 12.41 -9.36 -4.01
N TYR A 45 13.41 -10.23 -4.20
CA TYR A 45 13.33 -11.37 -5.10
C TYR A 45 12.29 -12.40 -4.66
N GLN A 46 12.32 -12.81 -3.39
CA GLN A 46 11.35 -13.76 -2.83
C GLN A 46 9.90 -13.25 -2.99
N TRP A 47 9.66 -11.98 -2.64
CA TRP A 47 8.32 -11.40 -2.66
C TRP A 47 7.83 -11.03 -4.05
N GLY A 48 8.73 -10.56 -4.92
CA GLY A 48 8.40 -10.24 -6.32
C GLY A 48 7.94 -11.46 -7.12
N ASN A 49 8.38 -12.66 -6.73
CA ASN A 49 8.00 -13.95 -7.33
C ASN A 49 6.91 -14.70 -6.55
N SER A 50 6.28 -14.06 -5.57
CA SER A 50 5.21 -14.69 -4.80
C SER A 50 4.02 -15.10 -5.69
N ARG A 51 3.50 -16.31 -5.45
CA ARG A 51 2.28 -16.85 -6.10
C ARG A 51 0.99 -16.44 -5.38
N LEU A 52 1.07 -15.56 -4.39
CA LEU A 52 -0.10 -15.09 -3.64
C LEU A 52 -0.99 -14.22 -4.54
N GLY A 53 -2.31 -14.44 -4.43
CA GLY A 53 -3.31 -13.59 -5.09
C GLY A 53 -3.21 -12.13 -4.66
N TYR A 54 -3.66 -11.21 -5.53
CA TYR A 54 -3.46 -9.77 -5.35
C TYR A 54 -4.00 -9.21 -4.03
N TRP A 55 -5.18 -9.65 -3.59
CA TRP A 55 -5.72 -9.19 -2.31
C TRP A 55 -4.93 -9.72 -1.11
N ARG A 56 -4.44 -10.96 -1.18
CA ARG A 56 -3.66 -11.61 -0.11
C ARG A 56 -2.30 -10.94 0.06
N ILE A 57 -1.58 -10.69 -1.04
CA ILE A 57 -0.29 -10.00 -0.98
C ILE A 57 -0.44 -8.55 -0.53
N ALA A 58 -1.50 -7.83 -0.94
CA ALA A 58 -1.75 -6.44 -0.53
C ALA A 58 -1.95 -6.25 0.98
N GLY A 59 -2.42 -7.29 1.67
CA GLY A 59 -2.53 -7.33 3.13
C GLY A 59 -1.32 -7.95 3.84
N SER A 60 -0.28 -8.37 3.12
CA SER A 60 0.91 -8.92 3.74
C SER A 60 1.73 -7.83 4.43
N PRO A 61 2.43 -8.14 5.53
CA PRO A 61 3.34 -7.19 6.19
C PRO A 61 4.38 -6.60 5.23
N VAL A 62 4.74 -7.35 4.19
CA VAL A 62 5.72 -6.96 3.17
C VAL A 62 5.21 -5.78 2.34
N LEU A 63 3.97 -5.85 1.83
CA LEU A 63 3.41 -4.74 1.06
C LEU A 63 2.99 -3.57 1.95
N GLN A 64 2.59 -3.84 3.20
CA GLN A 64 2.34 -2.78 4.17
C GLN A 64 3.63 -2.01 4.52
N HIS A 65 4.76 -2.71 4.67
CA HIS A 65 6.05 -2.07 4.97
C HIS A 65 6.67 -1.39 3.75
N SER A 66 6.67 -2.06 2.58
CA SER A 66 7.26 -1.49 1.36
C SER A 66 6.45 -0.33 0.78
N ILE A 67 5.11 -0.45 0.79
CA ILE A 67 4.16 0.59 0.37
C ILE A 67 3.42 1.08 1.63
N SER A 68 4.14 1.83 2.46
CA SER A 68 3.63 2.34 3.72
C SER A 68 2.56 3.42 3.53
N ASN A 69 1.82 3.73 4.60
CA ASN A 69 0.75 4.74 4.54
C ASN A 69 1.32 6.13 4.21
N GLU A 70 2.52 6.42 4.70
CA GLU A 70 3.26 7.66 4.47
C GLU A 70 3.68 7.76 3.00
N LYS A 71 4.19 6.67 2.42
CA LYS A 71 4.54 6.61 1.00
C LYS A 71 3.32 6.77 0.09
N LEU A 72 2.18 6.18 0.47
CA LEU A 72 0.92 6.38 -0.25
C LEU A 72 0.49 7.85 -0.20
N ALA A 73 0.53 8.48 0.97
CA ALA A 73 0.19 9.89 1.13
C ALA A 73 1.15 10.80 0.33
N ALA A 74 2.46 10.55 0.40
CA ALA A 74 3.48 11.29 -0.36
C ALA A 74 3.32 11.13 -1.88
N ALA A 75 2.82 9.99 -2.34
CA ALA A 75 2.47 9.75 -3.75
C ALA A 75 1.11 10.35 -4.16
N GLY A 76 0.39 11.03 -3.26
CA GLY A 76 -0.88 11.70 -3.54
C GLY A 76 -2.11 10.78 -3.47
N TYR A 77 -2.01 9.57 -2.90
CA TYR A 77 -3.19 8.73 -2.71
C TYR A 77 -4.10 9.31 -1.63
N PHE A 78 -5.40 9.36 -1.94
CA PHE A 78 -6.42 9.92 -1.07
C PHE A 78 -6.58 9.11 0.23
N SER A 79 -6.85 9.81 1.33
CA SER A 79 -7.25 9.22 2.60
C SER A 79 -8.53 9.86 3.08
N ILE A 80 -9.56 9.04 3.27
CA ILE A 80 -10.87 9.48 3.75
C ILE A 80 -10.73 10.04 5.16
N LEU A 81 -9.93 9.38 6.02
CA LEU A 81 -9.73 9.81 7.40
C LEU A 81 -9.05 11.18 7.45
N ASN A 82 -7.96 11.38 6.71
CA ASN A 82 -7.26 12.66 6.68
C ASN A 82 -8.16 13.79 6.17
N TYR A 83 -8.96 13.53 5.13
CA TYR A 83 -9.91 14.50 4.60
C TYR A 83 -10.98 14.87 5.63
N PHE A 84 -11.57 13.86 6.29
CA PHE A 84 -12.53 14.10 7.37
C PHE A 84 -11.94 14.95 8.50
N GLU A 85 -10.73 14.62 8.96
CA GLU A 85 -10.06 15.37 10.02
C GLU A 85 -9.77 16.82 9.61
N SER A 86 -9.33 17.07 8.38
CA SER A 86 -9.09 18.44 7.88
C SER A 86 -10.33 19.34 7.91
N LEU A 87 -11.53 18.76 7.74
CA LEU A 87 -12.79 19.50 7.76
C LEU A 87 -13.29 19.79 9.19
N HIS A 88 -12.90 18.96 10.16
CA HIS A 88 -13.42 19.02 11.53
C HIS A 88 -12.42 19.56 12.56
N LEU A 89 -11.16 19.78 12.19
CA LEU A 89 -10.13 20.42 13.03
C LEU A 89 -10.13 21.97 12.91
N CYS A 90 -11.02 22.55 12.10
CA CYS A 90 -11.15 23.99 11.92
C CYS A 90 -12.23 24.62 12.83
N GLY A 91 -12.52 23.99 13.97
CA GLY A 91 -13.51 24.44 14.97
C GLY A 91 -12.92 24.53 16.36
#